data_AF-A0A480A2H1-F1
#
_entry.id   AF-A0A480A2H1-F1
#
_cell.length_a   1.000
_cell.length_b   1.000
_cell.length_c   1.000
_cell.angle_alpha   90.00
_cell.angle_beta   90.00
_cell.angle_gamma   90.00
#
_symmetry.space_group_name_H-M   'P 1'
#
loop_
_entity.id
_entity.type
_entity.pdbx_description
1 polymer ?
#
loop_
_entity_poly.entity_id
_entity_poly.type
_entity_poly.pdbx_seq_one_letter_code
_entity_poly.pdbx_strand_id
1 'polypeptide(L)'
;MKKANQYIFKVLAEFLEEQNIERPIFADAKRCIETDDREKEWLQKLTVQNTQIILPTFTTASFEFEENKYFVTIGSMSQLLTEPEIIQEEELNGGMITALIFELQIPVKQSARALEIVDEIFYEPDEEITKYRYDKVSQFFEPIFVYRVQDECPFIAHIPHFNL
;
A
#
# COMPACT_ATOMS: atom_id res chain seq x y z
N MET A 1 -5.54 11.54 5.27
CA MET A 1 -6.73 10.77 4.86
C MET A 1 -7.24 11.10 3.46
N LYS A 2 -7.83 12.28 3.20
CA LYS A 2 -8.39 12.61 1.87
C LYS A 2 -7.34 12.61 0.75
N LYS A 3 -6.16 13.17 0.99
CA LYS A 3 -5.06 13.24 0.01
C LYS A 3 -4.55 11.87 -0.42
N ALA A 4 -4.29 10.96 0.53
CA ALA A 4 -3.81 9.61 0.24
C ALA A 4 -4.81 8.78 -0.56
N ASN A 5 -6.11 8.82 -0.18
CA ASN A 5 -7.16 8.19 -0.99
C ASN A 5 -7.23 8.79 -2.40
N GLN A 6 -7.26 10.12 -2.52
CA GLN A 6 -7.28 10.78 -3.82
C GLN A 6 -6.09 10.40 -4.70
N TYR A 7 -4.90 10.28 -4.10
CA TYR A 7 -3.69 9.85 -4.80
C TYR A 7 -3.85 8.47 -5.42
N ILE A 8 -4.37 7.48 -4.68
CA ILE A 8 -4.53 6.10 -5.17
C ILE A 8 -5.42 6.05 -6.41
N PHE A 9 -6.61 6.64 -6.34
CA PHE A 9 -7.53 6.63 -7.48
C PHE A 9 -7.03 7.51 -8.63
N LYS A 10 -6.29 8.59 -8.33
CA LYS A 10 -5.63 9.38 -9.36
C LYS A 10 -4.60 8.55 -10.13
N VAL A 11 -3.72 7.83 -9.44
CA VAL A 11 -2.69 6.99 -10.06
C VAL A 11 -3.30 5.88 -10.92
N LEU A 12 -4.39 5.25 -10.45
CA LEU A 12 -5.12 4.28 -11.27
C LEU A 12 -5.75 4.93 -12.50
N ALA A 13 -6.34 6.13 -12.38
CA ALA A 13 -6.92 6.84 -13.53
C ALA A 13 -5.85 7.22 -14.56
N GLU A 14 -4.71 7.77 -14.11
CA GLU A 14 -3.56 8.08 -14.96
C GLU A 14 -3.05 6.83 -15.70
N PHE A 15 -2.97 5.68 -15.02
CA PHE A 15 -2.64 4.41 -15.66
C PHE A 15 -3.63 4.06 -16.78
N LEU A 16 -4.94 4.26 -16.60
CA LEU A 16 -5.93 3.97 -17.64
C LEU A 16 -5.83 4.92 -18.84
N GLU A 17 -5.53 6.19 -18.61
CA GLU A 17 -5.35 7.19 -19.68
C GLU A 17 -4.24 6.77 -20.64
N GLU A 18 -3.15 6.19 -20.13
CA GLU A 18 -2.03 5.69 -20.95
C GLU A 18 -2.41 4.47 -21.82
N GLN A 19 -3.44 3.72 -21.44
CA GLN A 19 -3.84 2.47 -22.11
C GLN A 19 -4.84 2.66 -23.25
N ASN A 20 -5.28 3.89 -23.55
CA ASN A 20 -6.20 4.22 -24.66
C ASN A 20 -7.46 3.33 -24.71
N ILE A 21 -8.13 3.16 -23.56
CA ILE A 21 -9.31 2.29 -23.43
C ILE A 21 -10.54 2.98 -24.04
N GLU A 22 -11.30 2.28 -24.88
CA GLU A 22 -12.51 2.82 -25.53
C GLU A 22 -13.78 2.78 -24.65
N ARG A 23 -13.70 2.17 -23.45
CA ARG A 23 -14.82 2.07 -22.52
C ARG A 23 -15.00 3.35 -21.70
N PRO A 24 -16.23 3.69 -21.29
CA PRO A 24 -16.45 4.81 -20.37
C PRO A 24 -15.69 4.62 -19.06
N ILE A 25 -14.98 5.67 -18.63
CA ILE A 25 -14.27 5.72 -17.35
C ILE A 25 -14.88 6.84 -16.52
N PHE A 26 -15.46 6.51 -15.36
CA PHE A 26 -16.11 7.48 -14.49
C PHE A 26 -15.12 8.09 -13.49
N ALA A 27 -14.00 8.64 -13.95
CA ALA A 27 -12.87 9.09 -13.11
C ALA A 27 -13.25 10.15 -12.06
N ASP A 28 -14.22 11.02 -12.36
CA ASP A 28 -14.65 12.10 -11.48
C ASP A 28 -15.49 11.67 -10.27
N ALA A 29 -15.97 10.42 -10.24
CA ALA A 29 -16.77 9.94 -9.11
C ALA A 29 -15.93 9.81 -7.83
N LYS A 30 -16.54 10.14 -6.68
CA LYS A 30 -15.85 10.10 -5.38
C LYS A 30 -15.66 8.65 -4.94
N ARG A 31 -14.41 8.27 -4.67
CA ARG A 31 -14.03 6.93 -4.24
C ARG A 31 -13.13 6.98 -3.01
N CYS A 32 -13.25 6.00 -2.13
CA CYS A 32 -12.31 5.80 -1.04
C CYS A 32 -12.13 4.31 -0.68
N ILE A 33 -10.99 3.98 -0.10
CA ILE A 33 -10.80 2.73 0.62
C ILE A 33 -11.48 2.88 1.99
N GLU A 34 -12.34 1.91 2.32
CA GLU A 34 -13.02 1.83 3.61
C GLU A 34 -12.00 1.62 4.73
N THR A 35 -12.18 2.34 5.84
CA THR A 35 -11.33 2.24 7.03
C THR A 35 -12.18 2.37 8.30
N ASP A 36 -11.84 1.58 9.32
CA ASP A 36 -12.37 1.77 10.67
C ASP A 36 -11.57 2.83 11.45
N ASP A 37 -11.91 3.05 12.71
CA ASP A 37 -11.25 4.07 13.52
C ASP A 37 -9.78 3.75 13.84
N ARG A 38 -9.43 2.47 14.00
CA ARG A 38 -8.05 2.03 14.23
C ARG A 38 -7.23 2.13 12.94
N GLU A 39 -7.79 1.74 11.81
CA GLU A 39 -7.18 1.87 10.49
C GLU A 39 -6.93 3.34 10.12
N LYS A 40 -7.79 4.26 10.53
CA LYS A 40 -7.53 5.69 10.36
C LYS A 40 -6.27 6.15 11.10
N GLU A 41 -5.92 5.52 12.21
CA GLU A 41 -4.68 5.85 12.93
C GLU A 41 -3.45 5.46 12.12
N TRP A 42 -3.45 4.26 11.54
CA TRP A 42 -2.41 3.84 10.58
C TRP A 42 -2.26 4.87 9.47
N LEU A 43 -3.37 5.30 8.87
CA LEU A 43 -3.38 6.28 7.79
C LEU A 43 -2.89 7.68 8.19
N GLN A 44 -2.96 8.03 9.48
CA GLN A 44 -2.58 9.35 9.97
C GLN A 44 -1.18 9.41 10.54
N LYS A 45 -0.70 8.31 11.14
CA LYS A 45 0.54 8.27 11.92
C LYS A 45 1.67 7.53 11.21
N LEU A 46 1.37 6.62 10.29
CA LEU A 46 2.41 5.90 9.55
C LEU A 46 3.28 6.90 8.78
N THR A 47 4.55 6.95 9.14
CA THR A 47 5.55 7.81 8.50
C THR A 47 6.74 6.94 8.11
N VAL A 48 7.04 6.89 6.82
CA VAL A 48 8.21 6.15 6.32
C VAL A 48 9.47 6.85 6.79
N GLN A 49 10.38 6.09 7.41
CA GLN A 49 11.64 6.60 7.93
C GLN A 49 12.77 6.43 6.92
N ASN A 50 12.94 5.20 6.41
CA ASN A 50 13.98 4.85 5.46
C ASN A 50 13.36 4.11 4.27
N THR A 51 13.90 4.35 3.08
CA THR A 51 13.53 3.64 1.85
C THR A 51 14.80 3.27 1.11
N GLN A 52 14.89 2.02 0.68
CA GLN A 52 16.03 1.49 -0.06
C GLN A 52 15.53 0.80 -1.32
N ILE A 53 16.01 1.26 -2.47
CA ILE A 53 15.74 0.63 -3.77
C ILE A 53 16.80 -0.45 -3.97
N ILE A 54 16.39 -1.70 -3.96
CA ILE A 54 17.29 -2.85 -4.10
C ILE A 54 17.39 -3.26 -5.58
N LEU A 55 16.26 -3.30 -6.28
CA LEU A 55 16.14 -3.51 -7.72
C LEU A 55 15.09 -2.53 -8.30
N PRO A 56 15.04 -2.33 -9.63
CA PRO A 56 14.05 -1.43 -10.23
C PRO A 56 12.59 -1.72 -9.87
N THR A 57 12.26 -2.99 -9.58
CA THR A 57 10.91 -3.44 -9.18
C THR A 57 10.88 -3.98 -7.75
N PHE A 58 11.94 -3.77 -6.95
CA PHE A 58 12.00 -4.26 -5.58
C PHE A 58 12.56 -3.18 -4.65
N THR A 59 11.68 -2.71 -3.77
CA THR A 59 11.98 -1.65 -2.81
C THR A 59 11.66 -2.14 -1.41
N THR A 60 12.49 -1.74 -0.46
CA THR A 60 12.24 -1.98 0.96
C THR A 60 12.12 -0.67 1.70
N ALA A 61 11.33 -0.62 2.75
CA ALA A 61 11.26 0.55 3.62
C ALA A 61 11.07 0.14 5.07
N SER A 62 11.30 1.09 5.98
CA SER A 62 10.97 0.93 7.39
C SER A 62 10.15 2.10 7.88
N PHE A 63 9.27 1.83 8.82
CA PHE A 63 8.45 2.84 9.50
C PHE A 63 8.19 2.42 10.94
N GLU A 64 7.73 3.38 11.75
CA GLU A 64 7.32 3.14 13.12
C GLU A 64 5.84 3.48 13.31
N PHE A 65 5.15 2.67 14.10
CA PHE A 65 3.77 2.90 14.50
C PHE A 65 3.53 2.36 15.92
N GLU A 66 2.99 3.20 16.81
CA GLU A 66 2.77 2.85 18.22
C GLU A 66 4.00 2.22 18.88
N GLU A 67 5.18 2.85 18.72
CA GLU A 67 6.48 2.40 19.25
C GLU A 67 7.00 1.08 18.65
N ASN A 68 6.25 0.44 17.76
CA ASN A 68 6.68 -0.76 17.05
C ASN A 68 7.39 -0.41 15.75
N LYS A 69 8.44 -1.16 15.45
CA LYS A 69 9.19 -1.05 14.20
C LYS A 69 8.65 -2.02 13.16
N TYR A 70 8.51 -1.53 11.95
CA TYR A 70 8.05 -2.30 10.82
C TYR A 70 9.02 -2.22 9.67
N PHE A 71 9.12 -3.33 8.96
CA PHE A 71 9.82 -3.47 7.71
C PHE A 71 8.80 -3.80 6.62
N VAL A 72 8.92 -3.19 5.45
CA VAL A 72 8.03 -3.44 4.32
C VAL A 72 8.83 -3.79 3.09
N THR A 73 8.34 -4.78 2.33
CA THR A 73 8.84 -5.11 1.00
C THR A 73 7.78 -4.78 -0.04
N ILE A 74 8.19 -4.15 -1.13
CA ILE A 74 7.35 -3.81 -2.28
C ILE A 74 7.89 -4.52 -3.52
N GLY A 75 7.03 -5.20 -4.27
CA GLY A 75 7.37 -5.88 -5.51
C GLY A 75 7.95 -7.30 -5.33
N SER A 76 7.96 -7.82 -4.10
CA SER A 76 8.28 -9.24 -3.86
C SER A 76 7.13 -10.13 -4.35
N MET A 77 7.44 -11.27 -4.98
CA MET A 77 6.41 -12.22 -5.43
C MET A 77 5.92 -13.13 -4.30
N SER A 78 6.68 -13.23 -3.22
CA SER A 78 6.36 -14.04 -2.06
C SER A 78 6.77 -13.32 -0.77
N GLN A 79 6.14 -13.70 0.33
CA GLN A 79 6.58 -13.32 1.66
C GLN A 79 8.03 -13.78 1.89
N LEU A 80 8.73 -13.05 2.74
CA LEU A 80 10.02 -13.48 3.25
C LEU A 80 9.81 -14.69 4.17
N LEU A 81 10.71 -15.66 4.07
CA LEU A 81 10.80 -16.70 5.09
C LEU A 81 11.43 -16.08 6.33
N THR A 82 10.61 -15.90 7.36
CA THR A 82 11.03 -15.29 8.63
C THR A 82 10.79 -16.23 9.80
N GLU A 83 11.60 -16.06 10.84
CA GLU A 83 11.33 -16.65 12.16
C GLU A 83 10.42 -15.67 12.93
N PRO A 84 9.21 -16.08 13.36
CA PRO A 84 8.24 -15.19 14.02
C PRO A 84 8.78 -14.49 15.27
N GLU A 85 9.74 -15.11 15.96
CA GLU A 85 10.42 -14.56 17.14
C GLU A 85 11.33 -13.35 16.79
N ILE A 86 11.65 -13.16 15.52
CA ILE A 86 12.51 -12.08 15.02
C ILE A 86 11.68 -11.09 14.22
N ILE A 87 10.96 -11.59 13.21
CA ILE A 87 10.18 -10.80 12.27
C ILE A 87 8.87 -11.55 12.01
N GLN A 88 7.75 -10.93 12.36
CA GLN A 88 6.42 -11.46 12.19
C GLN A 88 5.71 -10.73 11.06
N GLU A 89 5.06 -11.46 10.15
CA GLU A 89 4.18 -10.83 9.17
C GLU A 89 3.02 -10.10 9.85
N GLU A 90 2.76 -8.87 9.43
CA GLU A 90 1.62 -8.07 9.85
C GLU A 90 0.54 -8.10 8.77
N GLU A 91 -0.69 -8.42 9.16
CA GLU A 91 -1.81 -8.41 8.22
C GLU A 91 -2.12 -6.99 7.76
N LEU A 92 -2.25 -6.82 6.45
CA LEU A 92 -2.59 -5.53 5.86
C LEU A 92 -4.03 -5.13 6.17
N ASN A 93 -4.25 -3.82 6.33
CA ASN A 93 -5.56 -3.23 6.49
C ASN A 93 -5.71 -1.98 5.60
N GLY A 94 -6.93 -1.42 5.52
CA GLY A 94 -7.22 -0.29 4.63
C GLY A 94 -6.40 0.95 4.94
N GLY A 95 -6.15 1.20 6.22
CA GLY A 95 -5.30 2.28 6.68
C GLY A 95 -3.85 2.14 6.23
N MET A 96 -3.25 0.99 6.51
CA MET A 96 -1.85 0.68 6.18
C MET A 96 -1.62 0.71 4.67
N ILE A 97 -2.46 0.04 3.88
CA ILE A 97 -2.32 0.02 2.43
C ILE A 97 -2.44 1.42 1.85
N THR A 98 -3.43 2.20 2.30
CA THR A 98 -3.64 3.54 1.80
C THR A 98 -2.44 4.44 2.11
N ALA A 99 -1.88 4.32 3.32
CA ALA A 99 -0.71 5.07 3.74
C ALA A 99 0.53 4.66 2.95
N LEU A 100 0.82 3.36 2.84
CA LEU A 100 2.02 2.85 2.19
C LEU A 100 2.04 3.18 0.70
N ILE A 101 0.93 3.01 -0.02
CA ILE A 101 0.86 3.38 -1.44
C ILE A 101 1.15 4.87 -1.62
N PHE A 102 0.61 5.72 -0.74
CA PHE A 102 0.81 7.16 -0.80
C PHE A 102 2.23 7.59 -0.41
N GLU A 103 2.75 7.14 0.73
CA GLU A 103 4.06 7.56 1.24
C GLU A 103 5.20 7.02 0.38
N LEU A 104 5.10 5.76 -0.08
CA LEU A 104 6.13 5.11 -0.89
C LEU A 104 5.91 5.28 -2.40
N GLN A 105 4.86 6.00 -2.80
CA GLN A 105 4.49 6.26 -4.20
C GLN A 105 4.46 4.97 -5.03
N ILE A 106 3.82 3.93 -4.48
CA ILE A 106 3.84 2.58 -5.04
C ILE A 106 3.11 2.60 -6.39
N PRO A 107 3.74 2.13 -7.48
CA PRO A 107 3.13 2.19 -8.80
C PRO A 107 2.04 1.12 -8.98
N VAL A 108 1.17 1.35 -9.95
CA VAL A 108 0.32 0.29 -10.53
C VAL A 108 1.23 -0.76 -11.13
N LYS A 109 1.01 -2.04 -10.81
CA LYS A 109 1.86 -3.12 -11.31
C LYS A 109 1.73 -3.23 -12.84
N GLN A 110 2.83 -3.51 -13.53
CA GLN A 110 2.83 -3.61 -15.00
C GLN A 110 1.90 -4.71 -15.54
N SER A 111 1.63 -5.73 -14.71
CA SER A 111 0.73 -6.83 -15.04
C SER A 111 -0.75 -6.51 -14.83
N ALA A 112 -1.10 -5.32 -14.31
CA ALA A 112 -2.48 -4.94 -14.09
C ALA A 112 -3.22 -4.83 -15.43
N ARG A 113 -4.43 -5.40 -15.48
CA ARG A 113 -5.27 -5.34 -16.67
C ARG A 113 -6.18 -4.13 -16.58
N ALA A 114 -6.01 -3.23 -17.54
CA ALA A 114 -6.73 -1.97 -17.60
C ALA A 114 -8.28 -2.17 -17.60
N LEU A 115 -8.77 -3.18 -18.32
CA LEU A 115 -10.19 -3.53 -18.32
C LEU A 115 -10.71 -3.98 -16.95
N GLU A 116 -9.92 -4.72 -16.17
CA GLU A 116 -10.32 -5.14 -14.82
C GLU A 116 -10.41 -3.94 -13.87
N ILE A 117 -9.50 -2.98 -13.98
CA ILE A 117 -9.58 -1.73 -13.20
C ILE A 117 -10.83 -0.92 -13.59
N VAL A 118 -11.17 -0.86 -14.88
CA VAL A 118 -12.41 -0.19 -15.33
C VAL A 118 -13.64 -0.86 -14.73
N ASP A 119 -13.74 -2.18 -14.84
CA ASP A 119 -14.90 -2.94 -14.39
C ASP A 119 -15.05 -2.96 -12.86
N GLU A 120 -13.94 -3.04 -12.12
CA GLU A 120 -13.97 -3.18 -10.66
C GLU A 120 -13.91 -1.84 -9.91
N ILE A 121 -13.31 -0.79 -10.49
CA ILE A 121 -13.02 0.48 -9.79
C ILE A 121 -13.71 1.69 -10.46
N PHE A 122 -13.69 1.80 -11.79
CA PHE A 122 -14.15 2.99 -12.50
C PHE A 122 -15.47 2.82 -13.25
N TYR A 123 -16.31 1.88 -12.79
CA TYR A 123 -17.67 1.70 -13.26
C TYR A 123 -18.59 2.88 -12.86
N GLU A 124 -19.78 2.91 -13.47
CA GLU A 124 -20.81 3.92 -13.19
C GLU A 124 -21.26 3.80 -11.73
N PRO A 125 -21.10 4.86 -10.90
CA PRO A 125 -21.39 4.76 -9.48
C PRO A 125 -22.89 4.75 -9.22
N ASP A 126 -23.35 3.82 -8.36
CA ASP A 126 -24.73 3.79 -7.86
C ASP A 126 -24.95 4.73 -6.64
N GLU A 127 -23.87 5.22 -6.03
CA GLU A 127 -23.87 6.03 -4.80
C GLU A 127 -23.05 7.32 -4.97
N GLU A 128 -23.24 8.30 -4.09
CA GLU A 128 -22.45 9.55 -4.12
C GLU A 128 -20.95 9.31 -3.86
N ILE A 129 -20.62 8.29 -3.04
CA ILE A 129 -19.25 7.90 -2.71
C ILE A 129 -19.16 6.38 -2.74
N THR A 130 -18.38 5.84 -3.67
CA THR A 130 -18.10 4.40 -3.72
C THR A 130 -16.99 4.06 -2.73
N LYS A 131 -17.27 3.10 -1.83
CA LYS A 131 -16.29 2.61 -0.85
C LYS A 131 -15.79 1.23 -1.27
N TYR A 132 -14.48 1.03 -1.18
CA TYR A 132 -13.84 -0.23 -1.53
C TYR A 132 -13.17 -0.86 -0.31
N ARG A 133 -13.27 -2.18 -0.18
CA ARG A 133 -12.32 -2.93 0.66
C ARG A 133 -10.92 -2.77 0.08
N TYR A 134 -9.91 -2.75 0.94
CA TYR A 134 -8.55 -2.44 0.53
C TYR A 134 -7.99 -3.48 -0.46
N ASP A 135 -8.35 -4.76 -0.30
CA ASP A 135 -7.91 -5.89 -1.13
C ASP A 135 -8.37 -5.76 -2.58
N LYS A 136 -9.58 -5.23 -2.82
CA LYS A 136 -10.09 -4.90 -4.15
C LYS A 136 -9.24 -3.87 -4.89
N VAL A 137 -8.61 -2.94 -4.17
CA VAL A 137 -7.80 -1.87 -4.77
C VAL A 137 -6.32 -2.27 -4.82
N SER A 138 -5.79 -2.86 -3.75
CA SER A 138 -4.37 -3.19 -3.62
C SER A 138 -3.90 -4.22 -4.64
N GLN A 139 -4.78 -5.09 -5.14
CA GLN A 139 -4.46 -6.06 -6.18
C GLN A 139 -3.92 -5.43 -7.48
N PHE A 140 -4.15 -4.14 -7.73
CA PHE A 140 -3.66 -3.43 -8.91
C PHE A 140 -2.27 -2.80 -8.72
N PHE A 141 -1.76 -2.76 -7.49
CA PHE A 141 -0.45 -2.20 -7.16
C PHE A 141 0.61 -3.31 -7.06
N GLU A 142 1.89 -2.92 -7.04
CA GLU A 142 2.97 -3.87 -6.72
C GLU A 142 2.72 -4.52 -5.34
N PRO A 143 3.00 -5.83 -5.18
CA PRO A 143 2.74 -6.54 -3.92
C PRO A 143 3.44 -5.88 -2.73
N ILE A 144 2.72 -5.77 -1.61
CA ILE A 144 3.21 -5.18 -0.37
C ILE A 144 3.14 -6.25 0.71
N PHE A 145 4.27 -6.49 1.38
CA PHE A 145 4.30 -7.31 2.60
C PHE A 145 4.88 -6.48 3.72
N VAL A 146 4.18 -6.45 4.85
CA VAL A 146 4.60 -5.73 6.04
C VAL A 146 4.97 -6.74 7.11
N TYR A 147 6.06 -6.45 7.80
CA TYR A 147 6.55 -7.28 8.87
C TYR A 147 6.82 -6.43 10.09
N ARG A 148 6.30 -6.85 11.24
CA ARG A 148 6.64 -6.30 12.54
C ARG A 148 7.95 -6.90 13.01
N VAL A 149 8.86 -6.03 13.44
CA VAL A 149 10.14 -6.39 14.01
C VAL A 149 9.99 -6.54 15.52
N GLN A 150 10.35 -7.70 16.08
CA GLN A 150 10.20 -7.95 17.52
C GLN A 150 11.31 -7.27 18.32
N ASP A 151 10.93 -6.58 19.41
CA ASP A 151 11.87 -5.82 20.26
C ASP A 151 12.88 -6.71 20.97
N GLU A 152 12.52 -7.96 21.25
CA GLU A 152 13.37 -8.94 21.92
C GLU A 152 14.40 -9.58 20.98
N CYS A 153 14.42 -9.20 19.70
CA CYS A 153 15.39 -9.72 18.76
C CYS A 153 16.81 -9.19 19.07
N PRO A 154 17.77 -10.06 19.44
CA PRO A 154 19.11 -9.65 19.84
C PRO A 154 19.91 -8.97 18.70
N PHE A 155 19.48 -9.15 17.44
CA PHE A 155 20.07 -8.47 16.29
C PHE A 155 19.73 -6.97 16.24
N ILE A 156 18.67 -6.52 16.94
CA ILE A 156 18.22 -5.12 16.95
C ILE A 156 18.67 -4.36 18.19
N ALA A 157 18.85 -5.05 19.32
CA ALA A 157 19.26 -4.45 20.60
C ALA A 157 20.64 -3.75 20.58
N HIS A 158 21.44 -3.92 19.52
CA HIS A 158 22.82 -3.39 19.42
C HIS A 158 23.12 -2.56 18.17
N ILE A 159 22.12 -2.10 17.41
CA ILE A 159 22.35 -1.25 16.25
C ILE A 159 21.86 0.17 16.56
N PRO A 160 22.75 1.14 16.89
CA PRO A 160 22.36 2.48 17.31
C PRO A 160 21.66 3.28 16.21
N HIS A 161 21.80 2.89 14.95
CA HIS A 161 21.14 3.49 13.80
C HIS A 161 20.90 2.40 12.77
N PHE A 162 19.66 1.91 12.69
CA PHE A 162 19.23 0.99 11.64
C PHE A 162 19.11 1.79 10.33
N ASN A 163 20.26 2.05 9.71
CA ASN A 163 20.35 2.52 8.33
C ASN A 163 20.64 1.27 7.48
N LEU A 164 19.60 0.75 6.82
CA LEU A 164 19.76 -0.13 5.66
C LEU A 164 20.02 0.71 4.42
#